data_AF-A0A4V2FEA3-F1
#
_entry.id   AF-A0A4V2FEA3-F1
#
_cell.length_a   1.000
_cell.length_b   1.000
_cell.length_c   1.000
_cell.angle_alpha   90.00
_cell.angle_beta   90.00
_cell.angle_gamma   90.00
#
_symmetry.space_group_name_H-M   'P 1'
#
loop_
_entity.id
_entity.type
_entity.pdbx_description
1 polymer ?
#
loop_
_entity_poly.entity_id
_entity_poly.type
_entity_poly.pdbx_seq_one_letter_code
_entity_poly.pdbx_strand_id
1 'polypeptide(L)'
;MYVIHIGERAEHRTTLAGVLQYLNDERDGKVLPRVEDIAVRHVERGTIPVERLATGKFAVRPPGTRRAILTLVLDEVDRFIVRVGGKVLRPHEMSRAAWGAVVAAGRLAYFPEEAIDMSGNDAGPLFETVDLFEEQGPFDVTQFVCGEFVRRFGYGTNGPLYRPSAPPNCRHEVHVAYALLRGDKLRECIINTYRDHPHYARSEPWMRPLIEVPALRGALSPSVLQALCQTMRAEKLEITSYNAGKLLAALRNVPEDGNYVHVDDALYAAGVLPSRTLSTSKAVAAEPAQPATPLAARIHTLIADRSYKEAVHKAEVDRAALQISQREFDWQTKAAAAQRLAYGFDWANRVALAVLERNVAVVLHIFDSPKDWNTESKRALRDELGIDVLQCTAAVRRRQLFDLCGFSEAEQAEWETQEADAKARQRAERVIAEAKSRAEGTTYRLETGQAMNGREYVDFCIDAGFSQLLDEQRGSAKRYWIHDPVKRVSRPLRAKDGTLDYARARLSQGAIAEAA
;
A
#
# COMPACT_ATOMS: atom_id res chain seq x y z
N MET A 1 -30.66 11.45 -36.57
CA MET A 1 -30.70 10.11 -35.93
C MET A 1 -29.77 9.18 -36.67
N TYR A 2 -29.06 8.31 -35.95
CA TYR A 2 -28.10 7.34 -36.47
C TYR A 2 -28.65 5.92 -36.34
N VAL A 3 -28.38 5.10 -37.36
CA VAL A 3 -28.70 3.67 -37.37
C VAL A 3 -27.40 2.89 -37.51
N ILE A 4 -27.17 1.97 -36.58
CA ILE A 4 -25.98 1.12 -36.49
C ILE A 4 -26.44 -0.31 -36.76
N HIS A 5 -25.94 -0.93 -37.82
CA HIS A 5 -26.14 -2.35 -38.08
C HIS A 5 -24.89 -3.11 -37.65
N ILE A 6 -25.06 -4.20 -36.91
CA ILE A 6 -23.99 -5.15 -36.57
C ILE A 6 -24.51 -6.54 -36.91
N GLY A 7 -24.12 -7.05 -38.09
CA GLY A 7 -24.77 -8.22 -38.68
C GLY A 7 -26.28 -7.98 -38.88
N GLU A 8 -27.12 -8.87 -38.34
CA GLU A 8 -28.58 -8.77 -38.43
C GLU A 8 -29.23 -7.82 -37.40
N ARG A 9 -28.45 -7.30 -36.43
CA ARG A 9 -28.97 -6.43 -35.37
C ARG A 9 -28.89 -4.97 -35.77
N ALA A 10 -30.00 -4.25 -35.63
CA ALA A 10 -30.05 -2.80 -35.80
C ALA A 10 -30.23 -2.08 -34.46
N GLU A 11 -29.44 -1.03 -34.24
CA GLU A 11 -29.46 -0.19 -33.05
C GLU A 11 -29.55 1.29 -33.43
N HIS A 12 -30.23 2.07 -32.60
CA HIS A 12 -30.47 3.49 -32.88
C HIS A 12 -29.77 4.37 -31.86
N ARG A 13 -29.12 5.44 -32.35
CA ARG A 13 -28.51 6.49 -31.53
C ARG A 13 -28.89 7.86 -32.05
N THR A 14 -29.01 8.83 -31.16
CA THR A 14 -29.41 10.19 -31.54
C THR A 14 -28.23 11.07 -31.91
N THR A 15 -27.03 10.75 -31.43
CA THR A 15 -25.79 11.51 -31.63
C THR A 15 -24.66 10.66 -32.17
N LEU A 16 -23.72 11.27 -32.87
CA LEU A 16 -22.49 10.62 -33.33
C LEU A 16 -21.64 10.14 -32.14
N ALA A 17 -21.53 10.94 -31.08
CA ALA A 17 -20.83 10.51 -29.86
C ALA A 17 -21.51 9.31 -29.18
N GLY A 18 -22.84 9.16 -29.31
CA GLY A 18 -23.56 7.97 -28.88
C GLY A 18 -23.27 6.73 -29.73
N VAL A 19 -22.98 6.91 -31.02
CA VAL A 19 -22.46 5.82 -31.89
C VAL A 19 -21.08 5.39 -31.41
N LEU A 20 -20.16 6.36 -31.21
CA LEU A 20 -18.82 6.09 -30.70
C LEU A 20 -18.85 5.39 -29.34
N GLN A 21 -19.69 5.86 -28.42
CA GLN A 21 -19.91 5.22 -27.13
C GLN A 21 -20.41 3.78 -27.29
N TYR A 22 -21.38 3.52 -28.16
CA TYR A 22 -21.94 2.18 -28.34
C TYR A 22 -20.97 1.18 -28.99
N LEU A 23 -20.16 1.63 -29.95
CA LEU A 23 -19.18 0.78 -30.62
C LEU A 23 -18.00 0.43 -29.69
N ASN A 24 -17.64 1.36 -28.79
CA ASN A 24 -16.48 1.24 -27.92
C ASN A 24 -16.82 0.96 -26.44
N ASP A 25 -18.10 0.76 -26.07
CA ASP A 25 -18.48 0.36 -24.70
C ASP A 25 -17.89 -1.03 -24.42
N GLU A 26 -17.43 -1.25 -23.18
CA GLU A 26 -16.88 -2.55 -22.78
C GLU A 26 -17.98 -3.60 -22.82
N ARG A 27 -18.00 -4.42 -23.88
CA ARG A 27 -18.95 -5.52 -24.01
C ARG A 27 -18.43 -6.70 -23.20
N ASP A 28 -18.90 -6.85 -21.96
CA ASP A 28 -18.68 -7.98 -21.04
C ASP A 28 -18.32 -9.32 -21.74
N GLY A 29 -17.04 -9.52 -22.04
CA GLY A 29 -16.51 -10.75 -22.67
C GLY A 29 -17.05 -11.10 -24.06
N LYS A 30 -17.79 -10.21 -24.76
CA LYS A 30 -18.30 -10.49 -26.12
C LYS A 30 -17.22 -10.18 -27.15
N VAL A 31 -17.09 -11.06 -28.14
CA VAL A 31 -16.19 -10.86 -29.29
C VAL A 31 -16.55 -9.53 -29.98
N LEU A 32 -15.56 -8.66 -30.16
CA LEU A 32 -15.72 -7.42 -30.90
C LEU A 32 -16.14 -7.77 -32.35
N PRO A 33 -17.19 -7.14 -32.89
CA PRO A 33 -17.61 -7.38 -34.27
C PRO A 33 -16.48 -7.03 -35.24
N ARG A 34 -16.46 -7.66 -36.42
CA ARG A 34 -15.50 -7.25 -37.45
C ARG A 34 -15.97 -5.94 -38.08
N VAL A 35 -15.06 -5.15 -38.64
CA VAL A 35 -15.40 -3.83 -39.19
C VAL A 35 -16.38 -3.97 -40.35
N GLU A 36 -16.19 -5.00 -41.18
CA GLU A 36 -17.04 -5.35 -42.31
C GLU A 36 -18.50 -5.68 -41.92
N ASP A 37 -18.73 -6.06 -40.67
CA ASP A 37 -20.08 -6.37 -40.16
C ASP A 37 -20.80 -5.12 -39.62
N ILE A 38 -20.13 -3.96 -39.60
CA ILE A 38 -20.63 -2.72 -39.00
C ILE A 38 -20.98 -1.72 -40.10
N ALA A 39 -22.26 -1.33 -40.17
CA ALA A 39 -22.71 -0.25 -41.03
C ALA A 39 -23.36 0.86 -40.21
N VAL A 40 -22.77 2.06 -40.24
CA VAL A 40 -23.31 3.26 -39.60
C VAL A 40 -23.88 4.17 -40.68
N ARG A 41 -25.12 4.63 -40.49
CA ARG A 41 -25.74 5.66 -41.34
C ARG A 41 -26.42 6.74 -40.50
N HIS A 42 -26.32 7.98 -40.94
CA HIS A 42 -27.21 9.05 -40.50
C HIS A 42 -28.42 9.12 -41.42
N VAL A 43 -29.63 9.26 -40.86
CA VAL A 43 -30.88 9.26 -41.64
C VAL A 43 -30.89 10.31 -42.75
N GLU A 44 -30.28 11.48 -42.52
CA GLU A 44 -30.25 12.59 -43.49
C GLU A 44 -28.91 12.75 -44.22
N ARG A 45 -27.80 12.31 -43.60
CA ARG A 45 -26.44 12.57 -44.12
C ARG A 45 -25.81 11.35 -44.82
N GLY A 46 -26.52 10.23 -44.86
CA GLY A 46 -26.07 9.01 -45.52
C GLY A 46 -25.10 8.17 -44.68
N THR A 47 -24.37 7.29 -45.37
CA THR A 47 -23.44 6.32 -44.76
C THR A 47 -22.23 7.01 -44.15
N ILE A 48 -21.78 6.54 -43.00
CA ILE A 48 -20.59 7.03 -42.31
C ILE A 48 -19.58 5.89 -42.21
N PRO A 49 -18.38 6.03 -42.80
CA PRO A 49 -17.33 5.02 -42.71
C PRO A 49 -16.95 4.69 -41.26
N VAL A 50 -16.67 3.42 -41.02
CA VAL A 50 -16.19 2.90 -39.75
C VAL A 50 -14.83 2.25 -39.98
N GLU A 51 -13.87 2.55 -39.12
CA GLU A 51 -12.50 2.03 -39.19
C GLU A 51 -12.11 1.41 -37.86
N ARG A 52 -11.18 0.46 -37.89
CA ARG A 52 -10.55 -0.06 -36.67
C ARG A 52 -9.19 0.58 -36.49
N LEU A 53 -9.02 1.24 -35.35
CA LEU A 53 -7.76 1.86 -34.95
C LEU A 53 -6.75 0.79 -34.52
N ALA A 54 -5.46 1.14 -34.54
CA ALA A 54 -4.38 0.30 -34.01
C ALA A 54 -4.56 -0.03 -32.52
N THR A 55 -5.25 0.83 -31.77
CA THR A 55 -5.64 0.61 -30.37
C THR A 55 -6.72 -0.47 -30.19
N GLY A 56 -7.29 -0.98 -31.28
CA GLY A 56 -8.36 -1.98 -31.30
C GLY A 56 -9.77 -1.39 -31.23
N LYS A 57 -9.91 -0.09 -30.98
CA LYS A 57 -11.18 0.66 -30.92
C LYS A 57 -11.72 0.99 -32.32
N PHE A 58 -13.03 1.25 -32.41
CA PHE A 58 -13.67 1.71 -33.64
C PHE A 58 -13.66 3.23 -33.72
N ALA A 59 -13.30 3.73 -34.89
CA ALA A 59 -13.45 5.12 -35.28
C ALA A 59 -14.61 5.26 -36.29
N VAL A 60 -15.24 6.43 -36.29
CA VAL A 60 -16.35 6.76 -37.21
C VAL A 60 -15.97 8.05 -37.93
N ARG A 61 -16.04 8.06 -39.27
CA ARG A 61 -15.51 9.15 -40.13
C ARG A 61 -16.63 9.99 -40.77
N PRO A 62 -17.28 10.91 -40.05
CA PRO A 62 -18.21 11.84 -40.68
C PRO A 62 -17.46 12.74 -41.69
N PRO A 63 -18.13 13.17 -42.78
CA PRO A 63 -17.53 14.14 -43.69
C PRO A 63 -17.41 15.53 -43.04
N GLY A 64 -16.33 16.26 -43.35
CA GLY A 64 -16.12 17.65 -42.92
C GLY A 64 -14.70 17.92 -42.42
N THR A 65 -14.42 19.19 -42.10
CA THR A 65 -13.17 19.61 -41.46
C THR A 65 -13.13 19.17 -39.99
N ARG A 66 -11.93 19.12 -39.40
CA ARG A 66 -11.74 18.76 -37.97
C ARG A 66 -12.66 19.57 -37.05
N ARG A 67 -12.70 20.89 -37.26
CA ARG A 67 -13.53 21.82 -36.49
C ARG A 67 -15.03 21.59 -36.71
N ALA A 68 -15.45 21.35 -37.96
CA ALA A 68 -16.85 21.08 -38.28
C ALA A 68 -17.34 19.78 -37.63
N ILE A 69 -16.53 18.71 -37.67
CA ILE A 69 -16.85 17.43 -37.04
C ILE A 69 -17.01 17.59 -35.52
N LEU A 70 -16.07 18.26 -34.84
CA LEU A 70 -16.13 18.46 -33.39
C LEU A 70 -17.31 19.35 -32.98
N THR A 71 -17.54 20.43 -33.72
CA THR A 71 -18.68 21.33 -33.48
C THR A 71 -19.99 20.58 -33.61
N LEU A 72 -20.13 19.75 -34.65
CA LEU A 72 -21.31 18.91 -34.88
C LEU A 72 -21.54 17.91 -33.74
N VAL A 73 -20.48 17.25 -33.27
CA VAL A 73 -20.57 16.34 -32.11
C VAL A 73 -21.02 17.07 -30.84
N LEU A 74 -20.44 18.24 -30.58
CA LEU A 74 -20.77 19.07 -29.41
C LEU A 74 -22.20 19.59 -29.47
N ASP A 75 -22.64 20.11 -30.62
CA ASP A 75 -24.00 20.61 -30.85
C ASP A 75 -25.05 19.50 -30.71
N GLU A 76 -24.74 18.29 -31.16
CA GLU A 76 -25.61 17.14 -30.99
C GLU A 76 -25.78 16.79 -29.51
N VAL A 77 -24.69 16.76 -28.74
CA VAL A 77 -24.73 16.45 -27.31
C VAL A 77 -25.39 17.56 -26.48
N ASP A 78 -25.15 18.81 -26.84
CA ASP A 78 -25.69 20.01 -26.19
C ASP A 78 -27.22 19.96 -26.08
N ARG A 79 -27.89 19.54 -27.17
CA ARG A 79 -29.35 19.39 -27.23
C ARG A 79 -29.95 18.44 -26.18
N PHE A 80 -29.18 17.48 -25.66
CA PHE A 80 -29.65 16.53 -24.65
C PHE A 80 -29.27 16.94 -23.22
N ILE A 81 -28.17 17.70 -23.06
CA ILE A 81 -27.71 18.17 -21.76
C ILE A 81 -28.45 19.45 -21.36
N VAL A 82 -28.61 20.39 -22.28
CA VAL A 82 -29.21 21.69 -22.00
C VAL A 82 -30.70 21.64 -22.36
N ARG A 83 -31.56 21.80 -21.35
CA ARG A 83 -33.01 21.88 -21.57
C ARG A 83 -33.42 23.20 -22.20
N VAL A 84 -34.59 23.20 -22.84
CA VAL A 84 -35.33 24.40 -23.21
C VAL A 84 -35.53 25.25 -21.94
N GLY A 85 -34.81 26.37 -21.85
CA GLY A 85 -34.71 27.20 -20.64
C GLY A 85 -33.30 27.30 -20.02
N GLY A 86 -32.28 26.69 -20.62
CA GLY A 86 -30.87 26.87 -20.24
C GLY A 86 -30.40 26.02 -19.04
N LYS A 87 -31.27 25.17 -18.47
CA LYS A 87 -30.87 24.25 -17.39
C LYS A 87 -29.99 23.13 -17.95
N VAL A 88 -28.73 23.09 -17.50
CA VAL A 88 -27.80 21.97 -17.72
C VAL A 88 -28.22 20.80 -16.82
N LEU A 89 -28.48 19.64 -17.41
CA LEU A 89 -28.82 18.42 -16.68
C LEU A 89 -27.58 17.84 -15.98
N ARG A 90 -27.79 17.36 -14.75
CA ARG A 90 -26.77 16.59 -14.03
C ARG A 90 -26.71 15.17 -14.59
N PRO A 91 -25.57 14.47 -14.43
CA PRO A 91 -25.39 13.12 -14.97
C PRO A 91 -26.51 12.17 -14.53
N HIS A 92 -26.87 12.17 -13.25
CA HIS A 92 -27.93 11.33 -12.68
C HIS A 92 -29.36 11.70 -13.12
N GLU A 93 -29.57 12.83 -13.81
CA GLU A 93 -30.85 13.20 -14.42
C GLU A 93 -31.01 12.63 -15.84
N MET A 94 -29.93 12.05 -16.40
CA MET A 94 -29.86 11.49 -17.75
C MET A 94 -29.80 9.96 -17.73
N SER A 95 -30.09 9.30 -18.86
CA SER A 95 -29.83 7.86 -18.97
C SER A 95 -28.33 7.58 -19.06
N ARG A 96 -27.89 6.39 -18.66
CA ARG A 96 -26.46 5.98 -18.77
C ARG A 96 -25.95 6.14 -20.21
N ALA A 97 -26.75 5.76 -21.20
CA ALA A 97 -26.38 5.88 -22.61
C ALA A 97 -26.24 7.35 -23.06
N ALA A 98 -27.18 8.22 -22.63
CA ALA A 98 -27.11 9.64 -22.96
C ALA A 98 -25.88 10.30 -22.31
N TRP A 99 -25.62 10.02 -21.04
CA TRP A 99 -24.42 10.50 -20.36
C TRP A 99 -23.13 9.91 -20.97
N GLY A 100 -23.14 8.64 -21.36
CA GLY A 100 -22.04 8.01 -22.07
C GLY A 100 -21.69 8.72 -23.38
N ALA A 101 -22.68 9.21 -24.13
CA ALA A 101 -22.44 10.04 -25.32
C ALA A 101 -21.75 11.38 -24.96
N VAL A 102 -22.10 12.00 -23.83
CA VAL A 102 -21.40 13.21 -23.34
C VAL A 102 -19.93 12.91 -23.07
N VAL A 103 -19.66 11.82 -22.37
CA VAL A 103 -18.30 11.40 -22.03
C VAL A 103 -17.51 11.07 -23.30
N ALA A 104 -18.12 10.39 -24.27
CA ALA A 104 -17.50 10.10 -25.56
C ALA A 104 -17.17 11.37 -26.37
N ALA A 105 -18.04 12.38 -26.34
CA ALA A 105 -17.74 13.68 -26.96
C ALA A 105 -16.55 14.38 -26.30
N GLY A 106 -16.49 14.39 -24.96
CA GLY A 106 -15.36 14.99 -24.23
C GLY A 106 -14.05 14.23 -24.43
N ARG A 107 -14.15 12.91 -24.66
CA ARG A 107 -12.99 12.04 -24.92
C ARG A 107 -12.26 12.38 -26.22
N LEU A 108 -12.95 12.97 -27.21
CA LEU A 108 -12.34 13.44 -28.45
C LEU A 108 -11.30 14.55 -28.24
N ALA A 109 -11.28 15.21 -27.08
CA ALA A 109 -10.19 16.12 -26.71
C ALA A 109 -8.83 15.41 -26.70
N TYR A 110 -8.79 14.15 -26.24
CA TYR A 110 -7.55 13.39 -26.05
C TYR A 110 -7.39 12.22 -27.02
N PHE A 111 -8.49 11.77 -27.61
CA PHE A 111 -8.52 10.70 -28.62
C PHE A 111 -9.27 11.18 -29.88
N PRO A 112 -8.80 12.27 -30.53
CA PRO A 112 -9.46 12.82 -31.72
C PRO A 112 -9.53 11.81 -32.87
N GLU A 113 -8.61 10.85 -32.93
CA GLU A 113 -8.53 9.81 -33.95
C GLU A 113 -9.77 8.89 -33.98
N GLU A 114 -10.64 8.92 -32.95
CA GLU A 114 -11.91 8.18 -32.94
C GLU A 114 -12.97 8.81 -33.87
N ALA A 115 -12.86 10.09 -34.19
CA ALA A 115 -13.80 10.79 -35.08
C ALA A 115 -13.12 11.49 -36.27
N ILE A 116 -11.83 11.79 -36.15
CA ILE A 116 -11.05 12.59 -37.10
C ILE A 116 -9.95 11.71 -37.70
N ASP A 117 -9.80 11.77 -39.02
CA ASP A 117 -8.62 11.19 -39.66
C ASP A 117 -7.41 12.11 -39.42
N MET A 118 -6.43 11.61 -38.66
CA MET A 118 -5.22 12.34 -38.32
C MET A 118 -4.14 12.26 -39.40
N SER A 119 -4.32 11.39 -40.41
CA SER A 119 -3.38 11.19 -41.51
C SER A 119 -3.58 12.18 -42.67
N GLY A 120 -4.77 12.77 -42.78
CA GLY A 120 -5.05 13.88 -43.69
C GLY A 120 -4.62 15.21 -43.07
N ASN A 121 -3.73 15.93 -43.75
CA ASN A 121 -3.81 17.40 -43.75
C ASN A 121 -5.19 17.77 -44.33
N ASP A 122 -5.82 18.86 -43.89
CA ASP A 122 -7.12 19.36 -44.37
C ASP A 122 -7.10 19.69 -45.89
N ALA A 123 -6.94 18.68 -46.73
CA ALA A 123 -6.82 18.75 -48.17
C ALA A 123 -8.03 18.04 -48.80
N GLY A 124 -9.22 18.59 -48.52
CA GLY A 124 -10.38 18.54 -49.42
C GLY A 124 -10.37 19.79 -50.32
N PRO A 125 -11.02 19.76 -51.50
CA PRO A 125 -10.59 20.47 -52.70
C PRO A 125 -10.53 21.99 -52.53
N LEU A 126 -9.31 22.53 -52.44
CA LEU A 126 -8.82 23.87 -52.84
C LEU A 126 -9.60 25.16 -52.45
N PHE A 127 -10.79 25.12 -51.85
CA PHE A 127 -11.62 26.32 -51.62
C PHE A 127 -12.57 26.29 -50.40
N GLU A 128 -12.49 25.32 -49.49
CA GLU A 128 -13.21 25.42 -48.20
C GLU A 128 -12.26 25.83 -47.08
N THR A 129 -12.02 27.14 -47.03
CA THR A 129 -11.58 27.93 -45.87
C THR A 129 -10.77 27.16 -44.82
N VAL A 130 -9.45 27.14 -45.02
CA VAL A 130 -8.57 27.52 -43.89
C VAL A 130 -9.16 28.83 -43.40
N ASP A 131 -9.85 28.79 -42.25
CA ASP A 131 -10.54 29.96 -41.69
C ASP A 131 -9.57 31.13 -41.75
N LEU A 132 -9.85 32.09 -42.64
CA LEU A 132 -9.02 33.27 -42.95
C LEU A 132 -8.89 34.24 -41.75
N PHE A 133 -9.27 33.77 -40.55
CA PHE A 133 -9.30 34.46 -39.27
C PHE A 133 -8.58 33.71 -38.14
N GLU A 134 -7.90 32.57 -38.38
CA GLU A 134 -7.02 31.98 -37.36
C GLU A 134 -5.70 32.77 -37.27
N GLU A 135 -5.75 33.97 -36.68
CA GLU A 135 -4.59 34.73 -36.19
C GLU A 135 -3.82 33.97 -35.07
N GLN A 136 -4.22 32.75 -34.73
CA GLN A 136 -3.87 32.02 -33.50
C GLN A 136 -3.40 30.58 -33.79
N GLY A 137 -2.38 30.41 -34.63
CA GLY A 137 -1.64 29.13 -34.73
C GLY A 137 -2.45 27.90 -35.19
N PRO A 138 -1.89 26.68 -35.08
CA PRO A 138 -2.57 25.45 -35.51
C PRO A 138 -3.76 25.10 -34.60
N PHE A 139 -4.87 24.63 -35.19
CA PHE A 139 -6.07 24.21 -34.45
C PHE A 139 -5.77 23.13 -33.39
N ASP A 140 -5.82 23.52 -32.11
CA ASP A 140 -5.68 22.62 -30.97
C ASP A 140 -7.04 22.01 -30.60
N VAL A 141 -7.23 20.74 -30.96
CA VAL A 141 -8.43 19.95 -30.65
C VAL A 141 -8.69 19.86 -29.14
N THR A 142 -7.64 19.68 -28.34
CA THR A 142 -7.76 19.53 -26.89
C THR A 142 -8.30 20.82 -26.28
N GLN A 143 -7.67 21.94 -26.64
CA GLN A 143 -8.07 23.27 -26.16
C GLN A 143 -9.50 23.61 -26.60
N PHE A 144 -9.85 23.33 -27.87
CA PHE A 144 -11.19 23.57 -28.39
C PHE A 144 -12.26 22.78 -27.63
N VAL A 145 -12.11 21.45 -27.51
CA VAL A 145 -13.11 20.61 -26.85
C VAL A 145 -13.20 20.94 -25.36
N CYS A 146 -12.07 21.08 -24.66
CA CYS A 146 -12.08 21.43 -23.23
C CYS A 146 -12.71 22.80 -22.99
N GLY A 147 -12.39 23.79 -23.83
CA GLY A 147 -12.97 25.13 -23.77
C GLY A 147 -14.48 25.11 -24.01
N GLU A 148 -14.96 24.38 -25.01
CA GLU A 148 -16.38 24.26 -25.31
C GLU A 148 -17.16 23.55 -24.20
N PHE A 149 -16.59 22.52 -23.56
CA PHE A 149 -17.22 21.86 -22.41
C PHE A 149 -17.44 22.82 -21.23
N VAL A 150 -16.41 23.59 -20.87
CA VAL A 150 -16.50 24.58 -19.79
C VAL A 150 -17.50 25.68 -20.18
N ARG A 151 -17.44 26.19 -21.41
CA ARG A 151 -18.31 27.26 -21.90
C ARG A 151 -19.79 26.86 -21.94
N ARG A 152 -20.10 25.65 -22.41
CA ARG A 152 -21.48 25.18 -22.61
C ARG A 152 -22.09 24.57 -21.35
N PHE A 153 -21.32 23.77 -20.62
CA PHE A 153 -21.86 22.94 -19.53
C PHE A 153 -21.43 23.41 -18.13
N GLY A 154 -20.44 24.31 -18.03
CA GLY A 154 -19.92 24.80 -16.75
C GLY A 154 -18.97 23.83 -16.03
N TYR A 155 -18.55 22.75 -16.70
CA TYR A 155 -17.59 21.77 -16.18
C TYR A 155 -16.71 21.22 -17.31
N GLY A 156 -15.53 20.68 -16.97
CA GLY A 156 -14.60 20.10 -17.95
C GLY A 156 -15.00 18.71 -18.46
N THR A 157 -14.21 18.15 -19.38
CA THR A 157 -14.44 16.83 -20.00
C THR A 157 -14.49 15.66 -19.00
N ASN A 158 -13.93 15.84 -17.80
CA ASN A 158 -14.02 14.89 -16.69
C ASN A 158 -15.37 14.92 -15.95
N GLY A 159 -16.35 15.69 -16.41
CA GLY A 159 -17.69 15.78 -15.81
C GLY A 159 -17.77 16.73 -14.60
N PRO A 160 -18.95 16.88 -14.00
CA PRO A 160 -19.16 17.74 -12.84
C PRO A 160 -18.72 17.08 -11.52
N LEU A 161 -18.71 17.88 -10.46
CA LEU A 161 -18.53 17.39 -9.09
C LEU A 161 -19.75 16.56 -8.65
N TYR A 162 -19.52 15.37 -8.09
CA TYR A 162 -20.59 14.51 -7.53
C TYR A 162 -20.87 14.78 -6.04
N ARG A 163 -19.92 15.45 -5.36
CA ARG A 163 -19.98 15.96 -3.98
C ARG A 163 -19.16 17.26 -3.88
N PRO A 164 -19.52 18.24 -3.03
CA PRO A 164 -18.85 19.55 -2.96
C PRO A 164 -17.33 19.52 -2.77
N SER A 165 -16.77 18.52 -2.08
CA SER A 165 -15.33 18.38 -1.80
C SER A 165 -14.64 17.27 -2.61
N ALA A 166 -15.35 16.65 -3.55
CA ALA A 166 -14.80 15.56 -4.34
C ALA A 166 -14.19 16.07 -5.66
N PRO A 167 -13.20 15.37 -6.24
CA PRO A 167 -12.74 15.67 -7.59
C PRO A 167 -13.86 15.43 -8.63
N PRO A 168 -13.82 16.12 -9.79
CA PRO A 168 -14.68 15.82 -10.93
C PRO A 168 -14.65 14.33 -11.29
N ASN A 169 -15.79 13.79 -11.73
CA ASN A 169 -15.86 12.39 -12.16
C ASN A 169 -16.86 12.23 -13.31
N CYS A 170 -16.48 11.49 -14.35
CA CYS A 170 -17.30 11.27 -15.53
C CYS A 170 -18.12 9.98 -15.47
N ARG A 171 -17.93 9.13 -14.44
CA ARG A 171 -18.65 7.86 -14.31
C ARG A 171 -20.09 8.08 -13.88
N HIS A 172 -21.04 7.58 -14.67
CA HIS A 172 -22.47 7.77 -14.42
C HIS A 172 -22.91 7.17 -13.08
N GLU A 173 -22.40 5.99 -12.75
CA GLU A 173 -22.70 5.22 -11.55
C GLU A 173 -22.35 5.98 -10.28
N VAL A 174 -21.25 6.74 -10.27
CA VAL A 174 -20.85 7.57 -9.12
C VAL A 174 -21.90 8.64 -8.87
N HIS A 175 -22.32 9.37 -9.90
CA HIS A 175 -23.33 10.42 -9.77
C HIS A 175 -24.67 9.89 -9.31
N VAL A 176 -25.09 8.73 -9.82
CA VAL A 176 -26.35 8.07 -9.43
C VAL A 176 -26.27 7.56 -7.99
N ALA A 177 -25.17 6.90 -7.60
CA ALA A 177 -24.97 6.41 -6.24
C ALA A 177 -25.00 7.54 -5.20
N TYR A 178 -24.35 8.67 -5.49
CA TYR A 178 -24.36 9.83 -4.61
C TYR A 178 -25.70 10.58 -4.59
N ALA A 179 -26.45 10.57 -5.70
CA ALA A 179 -27.81 11.08 -5.73
C ALA A 179 -28.75 10.22 -4.86
N LEU A 180 -28.64 8.88 -4.95
CA LEU A 180 -29.37 7.96 -4.08
C LEU A 180 -29.02 8.14 -2.60
N LEU A 181 -27.74 8.36 -2.27
CA LEU A 181 -27.28 8.65 -0.90
C LEU A 181 -27.96 9.90 -0.32
N ARG A 182 -28.08 10.97 -1.11
CA ARG A 182 -28.75 12.21 -0.69
C ARG A 182 -30.27 12.12 -0.65
N GLY A 183 -30.87 11.06 -1.19
CA GLY A 183 -32.32 10.96 -1.35
C GLY A 183 -32.86 11.80 -2.52
N ASP A 184 -32.01 12.16 -3.49
CA ASP A 184 -32.44 12.89 -4.68
C ASP A 184 -33.46 12.05 -5.47
N LYS A 185 -34.49 12.70 -6.03
CA LYS A 185 -35.50 12.01 -6.85
C LYS A 185 -34.91 11.62 -8.20
N LEU A 186 -34.72 10.31 -8.41
CA LEU A 186 -34.25 9.75 -9.67
C LEU A 186 -35.41 9.11 -10.45
N ARG A 187 -35.30 9.14 -11.78
CA ARG A 187 -36.28 8.48 -12.67
C ARG A 187 -36.11 6.96 -12.59
N GLU A 188 -37.21 6.22 -12.53
CA GLU A 188 -37.15 4.75 -12.41
C GLU A 188 -36.44 4.09 -13.61
N CYS A 189 -36.51 4.66 -14.81
CA CYS A 189 -35.77 4.14 -15.97
C CYS A 189 -34.24 4.17 -15.77
N ILE A 190 -33.72 5.15 -15.02
CA ILE A 190 -32.29 5.24 -14.68
C ILE A 190 -31.95 4.15 -13.67
N ILE A 191 -32.79 3.97 -12.65
CA ILE A 191 -32.62 2.95 -11.61
C ILE A 191 -32.67 1.54 -12.23
N ASN A 192 -33.66 1.27 -13.10
CA ASN A 192 -33.83 0.00 -13.79
C ASN A 192 -32.59 -0.39 -14.60
N THR A 193 -31.92 0.59 -15.24
CA THR A 193 -30.67 0.33 -15.98
C THR A 193 -29.63 -0.40 -15.11
N TYR A 194 -29.49 -0.01 -13.84
CA TYR A 194 -28.56 -0.62 -12.90
C TYR A 194 -29.09 -1.89 -12.23
N ARG A 195 -30.42 -2.02 -12.12
CA ARG A 195 -31.08 -3.24 -11.66
C ARG A 195 -30.88 -4.38 -12.68
N ASP A 196 -31.03 -4.06 -13.96
CA ASP A 196 -30.91 -5.02 -15.07
C ASP A 196 -29.44 -5.36 -15.39
N HIS A 197 -28.51 -4.46 -15.04
CA HIS A 197 -27.08 -4.61 -15.28
C HIS A 197 -26.26 -4.40 -13.99
N PRO A 198 -26.26 -5.38 -13.05
CA PRO A 198 -25.62 -5.21 -11.74
C PRO A 198 -24.12 -4.93 -11.78
N HIS A 199 -23.44 -5.27 -12.87
CA HIS A 199 -22.00 -5.01 -13.03
C HIS A 199 -21.67 -3.51 -13.10
N TYR A 200 -22.59 -2.66 -13.58
CA TYR A 200 -22.39 -1.21 -13.60
C TYR A 200 -22.32 -0.57 -12.20
N ALA A 201 -22.86 -1.24 -11.17
CA ALA A 201 -22.86 -0.75 -9.79
C ALA A 201 -21.69 -1.30 -8.95
N ARG A 202 -20.68 -1.95 -9.56
CA ARG A 202 -19.58 -2.60 -8.81
C ARG A 202 -18.68 -1.65 -8.05
N SER A 203 -18.48 -0.42 -8.54
CA SER A 203 -17.55 0.53 -7.92
C SER A 203 -18.06 1.10 -6.60
N GLU A 204 -19.38 1.26 -6.47
CA GLU A 204 -20.02 1.88 -5.30
C GLU A 204 -20.80 0.82 -4.51
N PRO A 205 -20.21 0.22 -3.45
CA PRO A 205 -20.78 -0.95 -2.78
C PRO A 205 -22.15 -0.70 -2.13
N TRP A 206 -22.49 0.56 -1.82
CA TRP A 206 -23.78 0.96 -1.26
C TRP A 206 -24.86 1.21 -2.33
N MET A 207 -24.51 1.37 -3.61
CA MET A 207 -25.48 1.73 -4.65
C MET A 207 -26.58 0.68 -4.80
N ARG A 208 -26.20 -0.60 -4.79
CA ARG A 208 -27.13 -1.72 -4.94
C ARG A 208 -28.15 -1.82 -3.80
N PRO A 209 -27.75 -1.81 -2.51
CA PRO A 209 -28.70 -1.69 -1.40
C PRO A 209 -29.69 -0.53 -1.54
N LEU A 210 -29.26 0.64 -2.04
CA LEU A 210 -30.14 1.80 -2.23
C LEU A 210 -31.10 1.64 -3.42
N ILE A 211 -30.72 0.88 -4.44
CA ILE A 211 -31.60 0.52 -5.55
C ILE A 211 -32.68 -0.46 -5.08
N GLU A 212 -32.28 -1.49 -4.32
CA GLU A 212 -33.13 -2.58 -3.85
C GLU A 212 -34.06 -2.17 -2.71
N VAL A 213 -33.60 -1.27 -1.82
CA VAL A 213 -34.34 -0.83 -0.64
C VAL A 213 -34.53 0.70 -0.66
N PRO A 214 -35.61 1.21 -1.30
CA PRO A 214 -35.85 2.64 -1.44
C PRO A 214 -35.96 3.41 -0.12
N ALA A 215 -36.40 2.74 0.96
CA ALA A 215 -36.55 3.33 2.29
C ALA A 215 -35.24 3.85 2.90
N LEU A 216 -34.08 3.41 2.39
CA LEU A 216 -32.77 3.87 2.85
C LEU A 216 -32.32 5.19 2.22
N ARG A 217 -32.91 5.59 1.08
CA ARG A 217 -32.47 6.75 0.30
C ARG A 217 -32.70 8.03 1.09
N GLY A 218 -31.62 8.75 1.41
CA GLY A 218 -31.68 9.98 2.20
C GLY A 218 -32.17 9.82 3.65
N ALA A 219 -32.29 8.59 4.15
CA ALA A 219 -32.79 8.34 5.51
C ALA A 219 -31.74 8.58 6.60
N LEU A 220 -30.46 8.55 6.24
CA LEU A 220 -29.31 8.77 7.11
C LEU A 220 -28.28 9.66 6.40
N SER A 221 -27.33 10.21 7.15
CA SER A 221 -26.23 10.95 6.53
C SER A 221 -25.40 10.04 5.59
N PRO A 222 -24.75 10.58 4.55
CA PRO A 222 -24.00 9.76 3.59
C PRO A 222 -22.92 8.88 4.22
N SER A 223 -22.18 9.38 5.22
CA SER A 223 -21.13 8.61 5.91
C SER A 223 -21.71 7.43 6.69
N VAL A 224 -22.80 7.65 7.43
CA VAL A 224 -23.48 6.62 8.22
C VAL A 224 -24.10 5.56 7.30
N LEU A 225 -24.72 5.96 6.19
CA LEU A 225 -25.33 5.03 5.23
C LEU A 225 -24.27 4.18 4.51
N GLN A 226 -23.15 4.79 4.13
CA GLN A 226 -22.00 4.08 3.54
C GLN A 226 -21.42 3.09 4.54
N ALA A 227 -21.19 3.50 5.78
CA ALA A 227 -20.71 2.64 6.86
C ALA A 227 -21.67 1.48 7.15
N LEU A 228 -22.99 1.72 7.15
CA LEU A 228 -24.01 0.66 7.28
C LEU A 228 -23.87 -0.38 6.17
N CYS A 229 -23.84 0.07 4.91
CA CYS A 229 -23.74 -0.85 3.76
C CYS A 229 -22.44 -1.65 3.78
N GLN A 230 -21.32 -1.03 4.18
CA GLN A 230 -20.03 -1.70 4.31
C GLN A 230 -20.04 -2.73 5.46
N THR A 231 -20.59 -2.37 6.62
CA THR A 231 -20.66 -3.26 7.80
C THR A 231 -21.51 -4.49 7.51
N MET A 232 -22.71 -4.29 6.96
CA MET A 232 -23.61 -5.39 6.60
C MET A 232 -22.97 -6.32 5.56
N ARG A 233 -22.28 -5.76 4.56
CA ARG A 233 -21.56 -6.55 3.55
C ARG A 233 -20.40 -7.35 4.16
N ALA A 234 -19.62 -6.76 5.07
CA ALA A 234 -18.50 -7.44 5.71
C ALA A 234 -18.97 -8.66 6.53
N GLU A 235 -20.11 -8.52 7.20
CA GLU A 235 -20.75 -9.57 7.99
C GLU A 235 -21.62 -10.53 7.16
N LYS A 236 -21.67 -10.33 5.83
CA LYS A 236 -22.52 -11.10 4.90
C LYS A 236 -24.00 -11.09 5.28
N LEU A 237 -24.47 -9.99 5.87
CA LEU A 237 -25.86 -9.76 6.22
C LEU A 237 -26.53 -8.94 5.11
N GLU A 238 -27.69 -9.39 4.65
CA GLU A 238 -28.44 -8.69 3.61
C GLU A 238 -29.27 -7.54 4.19
N ILE A 239 -29.33 -6.42 3.47
CA ILE A 239 -30.24 -5.33 3.76
C ILE A 239 -31.49 -5.52 2.90
N THR A 240 -32.65 -5.64 3.53
CA THR A 240 -33.93 -5.93 2.89
C THR A 240 -34.98 -4.92 3.33
N SER A 241 -36.07 -4.81 2.57
CA SER A 241 -37.21 -3.95 2.96
C SER A 241 -37.81 -4.34 4.32
N TYR A 242 -37.66 -5.60 4.75
CA TYR A 242 -38.16 -6.07 6.04
C TYR A 242 -37.30 -5.61 7.23
N ASN A 243 -35.97 -5.65 7.11
CA ASN A 243 -35.08 -5.23 8.20
C ASN A 243 -34.71 -3.74 8.17
N ALA A 244 -34.97 -3.03 7.06
CA ALA A 244 -34.63 -1.61 6.89
C ALA A 244 -35.14 -0.73 8.03
N GLY A 245 -36.40 -0.89 8.45
CA GLY A 245 -36.97 -0.12 9.56
C GLY A 245 -36.20 -0.31 10.88
N LYS A 246 -35.80 -1.55 11.20
CA LYS A 246 -34.98 -1.87 12.38
C LYS A 246 -33.59 -1.26 12.29
N LEU A 247 -32.96 -1.32 11.12
CA LEU A 247 -31.63 -0.73 10.87
C LEU A 247 -31.65 0.80 11.03
N LEU A 248 -32.65 1.46 10.45
CA LEU A 248 -32.83 2.91 10.56
C LEU A 248 -33.12 3.33 12.02
N ALA A 249 -33.94 2.57 12.74
CA ALA A 249 -34.22 2.82 14.14
C ALA A 249 -32.96 2.69 15.02
N ALA A 250 -32.12 1.69 14.76
CA ALA A 250 -30.85 1.49 15.47
C ALA A 250 -29.86 2.65 15.26
N LEU A 251 -29.84 3.23 14.06
CA LEU A 251 -28.89 4.27 13.67
C LEU A 251 -29.39 5.70 13.89
N ARG A 252 -30.60 5.88 14.42
CA ARG A 252 -31.24 7.20 14.58
C ARG A 252 -30.42 8.20 15.41
N ASN A 253 -29.64 7.71 16.37
CA ASN A 253 -28.86 8.52 17.30
C ASN A 253 -27.37 8.60 16.92
N VAL A 254 -26.97 8.04 15.78
CA VAL A 254 -25.59 8.13 15.31
C VAL A 254 -25.34 9.56 14.79
N PRO A 255 -24.20 10.19 15.15
CA PRO A 255 -23.85 11.53 14.64
C PRO A 255 -23.85 11.58 13.11
N GLU A 256 -24.12 12.75 12.53
CA GLU A 256 -24.14 12.91 11.07
C GLU A 256 -22.78 12.63 10.43
N ASP A 257 -21.68 12.94 11.12
CA ASP A 257 -20.31 12.62 10.74
C ASP A 257 -19.84 11.25 11.27
N GLY A 258 -20.79 10.43 11.76
CA GLY A 258 -20.55 9.10 12.27
C GLY A 258 -19.78 8.23 11.28
N ASN A 259 -18.76 7.57 11.80
CA ASN A 259 -17.90 6.65 11.06
C ASN A 259 -18.33 5.18 11.27
N TYR A 260 -17.52 4.25 10.74
CA TYR A 260 -17.74 2.81 10.91
C TYR A 260 -17.93 2.38 12.37
N VAL A 261 -17.15 2.93 13.31
CA VAL A 261 -17.18 2.55 14.73
C VAL A 261 -18.53 2.86 15.36
N HIS A 262 -19.08 4.05 15.09
CA HIS A 262 -20.39 4.44 15.62
C HIS A 262 -21.52 3.57 15.08
N VAL A 263 -21.44 3.20 13.80
CA VAL A 263 -22.43 2.33 13.15
C VAL A 263 -22.33 0.90 13.69
N ASP A 264 -21.14 0.34 13.81
CA ASP A 264 -20.92 -1.00 14.37
C ASP A 264 -21.43 -1.07 15.82
N ASP A 265 -21.12 -0.07 16.65
CA ASP A 265 -21.60 0.03 18.04
C ASP A 265 -23.13 0.08 18.13
N ALA A 266 -23.78 0.93 17.33
CA ALA A 266 -25.23 1.08 17.34
C ALA A 266 -25.94 -0.20 16.86
N LEU A 267 -25.44 -0.85 15.82
CA LEU A 267 -26.00 -2.10 15.32
C LEU A 267 -25.75 -3.28 16.29
N TYR A 268 -24.61 -3.31 16.97
CA TYR A 268 -24.30 -4.30 18.01
C TYR A 268 -25.22 -4.12 19.23
N ALA A 269 -25.37 -2.88 19.72
CA ALA A 269 -26.27 -2.56 20.83
C ALA A 269 -27.74 -2.90 20.51
N ALA A 270 -28.16 -2.77 19.24
CA ALA A 270 -29.49 -3.16 18.77
C ALA A 270 -29.65 -4.68 18.53
N GLY A 271 -28.62 -5.49 18.79
CA GLY A 271 -28.62 -6.93 18.57
C GLY A 271 -28.78 -7.32 17.09
N VAL A 272 -28.38 -6.45 16.17
CA VAL A 272 -28.35 -6.75 14.72
C VAL A 272 -27.06 -7.47 14.36
N LEU A 273 -25.93 -7.01 14.91
CA LEU A 273 -24.63 -7.65 14.70
C LEU A 273 -24.37 -8.68 15.79
N PRO A 274 -23.93 -9.91 15.43
CA PRO A 274 -23.48 -10.88 16.42
C PRO A 274 -22.13 -10.49 16.99
N SER A 275 -21.80 -10.96 18.20
CA SER A 275 -20.44 -10.87 18.74
C SER A 275 -19.45 -11.60 17.85
N ARG A 276 -18.23 -11.08 17.71
CA ARG A 276 -17.17 -11.74 16.93
C ARG A 276 -16.72 -13.02 17.62
N THR A 277 -16.63 -14.10 16.84
CA THR A 277 -16.15 -15.40 17.32
C THR A 277 -14.63 -15.47 17.26
N LEU A 278 -14.00 -15.98 18.30
CA LEU A 278 -12.59 -16.37 18.23
C LEU A 278 -12.46 -17.57 17.29
N SER A 279 -11.49 -17.55 16.39
CA SER A 279 -11.14 -18.74 15.62
C SER A 279 -10.76 -19.84 16.61
N THR A 280 -11.46 -20.97 16.58
CA THR A 280 -11.04 -22.16 17.30
C THR A 280 -9.75 -22.64 16.64
N SER A 281 -8.62 -22.21 17.20
CA SER A 281 -7.31 -22.77 16.88
C SER A 281 -7.44 -24.30 16.92
N LYS A 282 -7.07 -24.94 15.82
CA LYS A 282 -7.01 -26.40 15.72
C LYS A 282 -6.03 -26.85 16.81
N ALA A 283 -6.52 -27.53 17.83
CA ALA A 283 -5.71 -27.98 18.96
C ALA A 283 -4.44 -28.65 18.41
N VAL A 284 -3.29 -28.02 18.64
CA VAL A 284 -2.01 -28.64 18.35
C VAL A 284 -1.94 -29.84 19.29
N ALA A 285 -1.89 -31.04 18.71
CA ALA A 285 -2.04 -32.33 19.40
C ALA A 285 -0.87 -32.70 20.33
N ALA A 286 0.00 -31.75 20.69
CA ALA A 286 1.03 -31.95 21.69
C ALA A 286 0.46 -31.56 23.05
N GLU A 287 0.61 -32.42 24.06
CA GLU A 287 0.34 -32.04 25.44
C GLU A 287 1.11 -30.75 25.77
N PRO A 288 0.46 -29.71 26.31
CA PRO A 288 1.14 -28.48 26.67
C PRO A 288 2.26 -28.82 27.67
N ALA A 289 3.49 -28.40 27.36
CA ALA A 289 4.64 -28.62 28.23
C ALA A 289 4.32 -28.20 29.67
N GLN A 290 4.54 -29.08 30.65
CA GLN A 290 4.31 -28.77 32.05
C GLN A 290 5.47 -27.91 32.62
N PRO A 291 5.22 -27.12 33.68
CA PRO A 291 6.29 -26.37 34.34
C PRO A 291 7.32 -27.34 34.95
N ALA A 292 8.59 -27.20 34.56
CA ALA A 292 9.68 -28.02 35.08
C ALA A 292 9.99 -27.71 36.55
N THR A 293 9.69 -26.49 37.02
CA THR A 293 9.99 -26.00 38.38
C THR A 293 8.97 -24.96 38.86
N PRO A 294 8.92 -24.65 40.18
CA PRO A 294 8.16 -23.49 40.70
C PRO A 294 8.59 -22.17 40.06
N LEU A 295 9.89 -21.98 39.81
CA LEU A 295 10.42 -20.81 39.11
C LEU A 295 9.85 -20.70 37.69
N ALA A 296 9.77 -21.80 36.94
CA ALA A 296 9.14 -21.81 35.61
C ALA A 296 7.65 -21.44 35.69
N ALA A 297 6.90 -22.01 36.64
CA ALA A 297 5.49 -21.68 36.85
C ALA A 297 5.29 -20.18 37.16
N ARG A 298 6.16 -19.60 37.98
CA ARG A 298 6.12 -18.18 38.35
C ARG A 298 6.46 -17.27 37.17
N ILE A 299 7.51 -17.57 36.41
CA ILE A 299 7.91 -16.82 35.20
C ILE A 299 6.76 -16.82 34.19
N HIS A 300 6.20 -18.00 33.91
CA HIS A 300 5.07 -18.17 33.00
C HIS A 300 3.90 -17.28 33.41
N THR A 301 3.48 -17.36 34.68
CA THR A 301 2.36 -16.57 35.21
C THR A 301 2.59 -15.06 35.03
N LEU A 302 3.79 -14.56 35.38
CA LEU A 302 4.08 -13.14 35.29
C LEU A 302 4.11 -12.62 33.84
N ILE A 303 4.63 -13.40 32.90
CA ILE A 303 4.67 -13.02 31.47
C ILE A 303 3.27 -13.10 30.86
N ALA A 304 2.52 -14.15 31.13
CA ALA A 304 1.14 -14.31 30.67
C ALA A 304 0.24 -13.18 31.21
N ASP A 305 0.40 -12.81 32.48
CA ASP A 305 -0.34 -11.70 33.09
C ASP A 305 0.05 -10.34 32.53
N ARG A 306 1.35 -10.10 32.28
CA ARG A 306 1.82 -8.85 31.68
C ARG A 306 1.26 -8.69 30.27
N SER A 307 1.45 -9.69 29.41
CA SER A 307 0.98 -9.65 28.03
C SER A 307 -0.53 -9.47 27.96
N TYR A 308 -1.30 -10.13 28.83
CA TYR A 308 -2.73 -9.91 28.98
C TYR A 308 -3.05 -8.45 29.34
N LYS A 309 -2.40 -7.90 30.38
CA LYS A 309 -2.64 -6.51 30.81
C LYS A 309 -2.29 -5.49 29.74
N GLU A 310 -1.17 -5.66 29.05
CA GLU A 310 -0.75 -4.78 27.95
C GLU A 310 -1.76 -4.83 26.79
N ALA A 311 -2.23 -6.02 26.42
CA ALA A 311 -3.23 -6.19 25.36
C ALA A 311 -4.58 -5.56 25.73
N VAL A 312 -5.07 -5.80 26.95
CA VAL A 312 -6.33 -5.22 27.44
C VAL A 312 -6.22 -3.71 27.55
N HIS A 313 -5.13 -3.19 28.13
CA HIS A 313 -4.92 -1.76 28.26
C HIS A 313 -4.87 -1.06 26.89
N LYS A 314 -4.19 -1.67 25.91
CA LYS A 314 -4.20 -1.17 24.54
C LYS A 314 -5.62 -1.13 23.97
N ALA A 315 -6.39 -2.20 24.14
CA ALA A 315 -7.78 -2.25 23.68
C ALA A 315 -8.66 -1.18 24.36
N GLU A 316 -8.46 -0.91 25.65
CA GLU A 316 -9.15 0.17 26.39
C GLU A 316 -8.80 1.55 25.81
N VAL A 317 -7.52 1.80 25.52
CA VAL A 317 -7.06 3.06 24.91
C VAL A 317 -7.64 3.23 23.51
N ASP A 318 -7.58 2.20 22.68
CA ASP A 318 -8.11 2.21 21.31
C ASP A 318 -9.65 2.40 21.31
N ARG A 319 -10.34 1.82 22.29
CA ARG A 319 -11.80 1.98 22.49
C ARG A 319 -12.15 3.40 22.92
N ALA A 320 -11.41 3.96 23.89
CA ALA A 320 -11.62 5.32 24.38
C ALA A 320 -11.35 6.36 23.28
N ALA A 321 -10.39 6.09 22.39
CA ALA A 321 -10.08 6.90 21.21
C ALA A 321 -11.06 6.70 20.04
N LEU A 322 -12.10 5.86 20.18
CA LEU A 322 -13.07 5.51 19.13
C LEU A 322 -12.40 4.96 17.85
N GLN A 323 -11.28 4.26 17.99
CA GLN A 323 -10.58 3.59 16.88
C GLN A 323 -11.13 2.19 16.62
N ILE A 324 -11.65 1.52 17.67
CA ILE A 324 -12.29 0.21 17.60
C ILE A 324 -13.73 0.27 18.14
N SER A 325 -14.60 -0.58 17.61
CA SER A 325 -15.98 -0.76 18.13
C SER A 325 -16.00 -1.57 19.42
N GLN A 326 -17.10 -1.49 20.16
CA GLN A 326 -17.36 -2.27 21.36
C GLN A 326 -17.23 -3.77 21.08
N ARG A 327 -17.75 -4.21 19.94
CA ARG A 327 -17.69 -5.61 19.53
C ARG A 327 -16.25 -6.08 19.27
N GLU A 328 -15.41 -5.21 18.70
CA GLU A 328 -13.99 -5.49 18.49
C GLU A 328 -13.22 -5.48 19.83
N PHE A 329 -13.51 -4.54 20.71
CA PHE A 329 -12.98 -4.50 22.07
C PHE A 329 -13.29 -5.79 22.86
N ASP A 330 -14.55 -6.24 22.83
CA ASP A 330 -14.97 -7.49 23.48
C ASP A 330 -14.20 -8.69 22.92
N TRP A 331 -13.97 -8.70 21.60
CA TRP A 331 -13.20 -9.76 20.93
C TRP A 331 -11.73 -9.74 21.31
N GLN A 332 -11.06 -8.58 21.29
CA GLN A 332 -9.66 -8.45 21.67
C GLN A 332 -9.42 -8.85 23.13
N THR A 333 -10.34 -8.46 24.03
CA THR A 333 -10.27 -8.85 25.45
C THR A 333 -10.42 -10.35 25.64
N LYS A 334 -11.37 -10.98 24.94
CA LYS A 334 -11.53 -12.45 24.94
C LYS A 334 -10.32 -13.15 24.31
N ALA A 335 -9.76 -12.61 23.23
CA ALA A 335 -8.57 -13.14 22.57
C ALA A 335 -7.36 -13.10 23.52
N ALA A 336 -7.15 -11.98 24.22
CA ALA A 336 -6.09 -11.82 25.20
C ALA A 336 -6.25 -12.82 26.35
N ALA A 337 -7.48 -13.03 26.85
CA ALA A 337 -7.76 -14.03 27.89
C ALA A 337 -7.46 -15.46 27.39
N ALA A 338 -7.85 -15.79 26.17
CA ALA A 338 -7.54 -17.09 25.57
C ALA A 338 -6.03 -17.28 25.35
N GLN A 339 -5.32 -16.24 24.91
CA GLN A 339 -3.86 -16.26 24.73
C GLN A 339 -3.14 -16.45 26.07
N ARG A 340 -3.61 -15.81 27.14
CA ARG A 340 -3.07 -16.00 28.50
C ARG A 340 -3.15 -17.46 28.94
N LEU A 341 -4.27 -18.14 28.65
CA LEU A 341 -4.46 -19.56 28.95
C LEU A 341 -3.65 -20.49 28.04
N ALA A 342 -3.46 -20.10 26.77
CA ALA A 342 -2.73 -20.88 25.78
C ALA A 342 -1.22 -20.61 25.76
N TYR A 343 -0.71 -19.69 26.59
CA TYR A 343 0.71 -19.35 26.62
C TYR A 343 1.53 -20.57 27.05
N GLY A 344 2.51 -20.96 26.24
CA GLY A 344 3.35 -22.14 26.48
C GLY A 344 4.42 -21.93 27.55
N PHE A 345 4.96 -23.03 28.08
CA PHE A 345 5.99 -23.01 29.13
C PHE A 345 7.43 -23.02 28.59
N ASP A 346 7.66 -23.07 27.28
CA ASP A 346 8.99 -23.27 26.68
C ASP A 346 10.05 -22.28 27.17
N TRP A 347 9.71 -20.99 27.16
CA TRP A 347 10.61 -19.94 27.65
C TRP A 347 10.86 -20.09 29.16
N ALA A 348 9.80 -20.27 29.94
CA ALA A 348 9.89 -20.36 31.39
C ALA A 348 10.71 -21.59 31.84
N ASN A 349 10.52 -22.73 31.16
CA ASN A 349 11.28 -23.95 31.38
C ASN A 349 12.75 -23.78 31.00
N ARG A 350 13.06 -23.11 29.88
CA ARG A 350 14.44 -22.80 29.49
C ARG A 350 15.16 -21.94 30.53
N VAL A 351 14.51 -20.88 31.01
CA VAL A 351 15.07 -20.00 32.04
C VAL A 351 15.31 -20.76 33.34
N ALA A 352 14.31 -21.52 33.80
CA ALA A 352 14.42 -22.29 35.02
C ALA A 352 15.50 -23.38 34.94
N LEU A 353 15.60 -24.07 33.82
CA LEU A 353 16.62 -25.10 33.59
C LEU A 353 18.02 -24.49 33.63
N ALA A 354 18.23 -23.33 33.00
CA ALA A 354 19.52 -22.63 33.05
C ALA A 354 19.95 -22.27 34.48
N VAL A 355 18.99 -21.88 35.34
CA VAL A 355 19.24 -21.60 36.76
C VAL A 355 19.54 -22.88 37.54
N LEU A 356 18.78 -23.96 37.31
CA LEU A 356 19.01 -25.25 37.96
C LEU A 356 20.37 -25.88 37.59
N GLU A 357 20.73 -25.84 36.31
CA GLU A 357 22.00 -26.35 35.78
C GLU A 357 23.19 -25.45 36.14
N ARG A 358 22.94 -24.29 36.78
CA ARG A 358 23.96 -23.29 37.11
C ARG A 358 24.79 -22.85 35.89
N ASN A 359 24.12 -22.74 34.73
CA ASN A 359 24.76 -22.36 33.48
C ASN A 359 25.00 -20.84 33.46
N VAL A 360 26.17 -20.42 33.94
CA VAL A 360 26.53 -19.01 34.10
C VAL A 360 26.40 -18.19 32.82
N ALA A 361 26.74 -18.75 31.66
CA ALA A 361 26.67 -18.05 30.39
C ALA A 361 25.22 -17.70 30.02
N VAL A 362 24.29 -18.65 30.19
CA VAL A 362 22.86 -18.45 29.88
C VAL A 362 22.19 -17.56 30.93
N VAL A 363 22.54 -17.73 32.21
CA VAL A 363 22.06 -16.90 33.31
C VAL A 363 22.46 -15.43 33.14
N LEU A 364 23.73 -15.15 32.80
CA LEU A 364 24.19 -13.80 32.50
C LEU A 364 23.49 -13.24 31.26
N HIS A 365 23.30 -14.03 30.20
CA HIS A 365 22.59 -13.58 29.00
C HIS A 365 21.15 -13.14 29.30
N ILE A 366 20.44 -13.85 30.18
CA ILE A 366 19.03 -13.58 30.49
C ILE A 366 18.88 -12.45 31.51
N PHE A 367 19.74 -12.41 32.54
CA PHE A 367 19.57 -11.55 33.71
C PHE A 367 20.56 -10.38 33.81
N ASP A 368 21.76 -10.44 33.20
CA ASP A 368 22.73 -9.33 33.19
C ASP A 368 22.39 -8.26 32.13
N SER A 369 21.17 -7.75 32.22
CA SER A 369 20.68 -6.65 31.39
C SER A 369 20.13 -5.53 32.27
N PRO A 370 19.94 -4.31 31.73
CA PRO A 370 19.33 -3.20 32.46
C PRO A 370 17.98 -3.57 33.09
N LYS A 371 17.55 -2.80 34.08
CA LYS A 371 16.35 -3.06 34.89
C LYS A 371 15.08 -3.28 34.05
N ASP A 372 14.96 -2.57 32.92
CA ASP A 372 13.77 -2.60 32.07
C ASP A 372 13.71 -3.81 31.13
N TRP A 373 14.77 -4.63 31.12
CA TRP A 373 14.87 -5.83 30.31
C TRP A 373 14.58 -7.09 31.14
N ASN A 374 13.75 -8.00 30.60
CA ASN A 374 13.36 -9.27 31.22
C ASN A 374 12.85 -9.12 32.67
N THR A 375 12.11 -8.06 32.94
CA THR A 375 11.63 -7.67 34.27
C THR A 375 10.88 -8.80 34.97
N GLU A 376 10.06 -9.56 34.25
CA GLU A 376 9.19 -10.61 34.78
C GLU A 376 10.01 -11.81 35.27
N SER A 377 11.01 -12.21 34.49
CA SER A 377 11.90 -13.31 34.86
C SER A 377 12.75 -12.93 36.07
N LYS A 378 13.23 -11.68 36.14
CA LYS A 378 13.98 -11.18 37.29
C LYS A 378 13.12 -11.06 38.55
N ARG A 379 11.85 -10.65 38.43
CA ARG A 379 10.89 -10.66 39.55
C ARG A 379 10.66 -12.08 40.05
N ALA A 380 10.48 -13.04 39.16
CA ALA A 380 10.33 -14.44 39.54
C ALA A 380 11.56 -14.99 40.27
N LEU A 381 12.77 -14.62 39.82
CA LEU A 381 14.02 -15.01 40.48
C LEU A 381 14.09 -14.51 41.94
N ARG A 382 13.69 -13.25 42.15
CA ARG A 382 13.60 -12.66 43.49
C ARG A 382 12.52 -13.31 44.34
N ASP A 383 11.33 -13.53 43.77
CA ASP A 383 10.18 -14.05 44.51
C ASP A 383 10.38 -15.53 44.93
N GLU A 384 11.00 -16.35 44.08
CA GLU A 384 11.16 -17.80 44.33
C GLU A 384 12.51 -18.17 44.97
N LEU A 385 13.60 -17.48 44.62
CA LEU A 385 14.95 -17.78 45.12
C LEU A 385 15.53 -16.69 46.04
N GLY A 386 14.82 -15.58 46.26
CA GLY A 386 15.28 -14.49 47.13
C GLY A 386 16.38 -13.60 46.56
N ILE A 387 16.75 -13.77 45.28
CA ILE A 387 17.88 -13.06 44.65
C ILE A 387 17.36 -11.83 43.89
N ASP A 388 17.65 -10.63 44.40
CA ASP A 388 17.22 -9.38 43.77
C ASP A 388 18.23 -8.83 42.76
N VAL A 389 17.97 -9.11 41.48
CA VAL A 389 18.74 -8.59 40.33
C VAL A 389 18.08 -7.36 39.67
N LEU A 390 16.98 -6.83 40.23
CA LEU A 390 16.25 -5.68 39.68
C LEU A 390 16.67 -4.36 40.30
N GLN A 391 16.89 -4.32 41.62
CA GLN A 391 17.20 -3.09 42.37
C GLN A 391 18.66 -3.05 42.81
N CYS A 392 19.57 -3.38 41.90
CA CYS A 392 21.00 -3.42 42.19
C CYS A 392 21.84 -2.80 41.05
N THR A 393 23.08 -2.41 41.36
CA THR A 393 24.03 -1.94 40.36
C THR A 393 24.47 -3.10 39.46
N ALA A 394 25.05 -2.81 38.30
CA ALA A 394 25.52 -3.86 37.39
C ALA A 394 26.57 -4.79 38.02
N ALA A 395 27.49 -4.23 38.82
CA ALA A 395 28.51 -5.01 39.52
C ALA A 395 27.89 -5.95 40.57
N VAL A 396 26.94 -5.44 41.37
CA VAL A 396 26.23 -6.25 42.38
C VAL A 396 25.39 -7.34 41.71
N ARG A 397 24.72 -7.01 40.60
CA ARG A 397 23.93 -7.97 39.83
C ARG A 397 24.79 -9.14 39.35
N ARG A 398 25.93 -8.85 38.72
CA ARG A 398 26.85 -9.90 38.25
C ARG A 398 27.32 -10.78 39.38
N ARG A 399 27.79 -10.18 40.48
CA ARG A 399 28.23 -10.92 41.67
C ARG A 399 27.15 -11.88 42.17
N GLN A 400 25.90 -11.42 42.28
CA GLN A 400 24.78 -12.27 42.69
C GLN A 400 24.46 -13.39 41.68
N LEU A 401 24.60 -13.15 40.39
CA LEU A 401 24.39 -14.17 39.35
C LEU A 401 25.50 -15.23 39.32
N PHE A 402 26.75 -14.84 39.58
CA PHE A 402 27.88 -15.76 39.75
C PHE A 402 27.73 -16.60 41.03
N ASP A 403 27.35 -15.96 42.14
CA ASP A 403 27.06 -16.64 43.41
C ASP A 403 25.91 -17.64 43.27
N LEU A 404 24.84 -17.29 42.55
CA LEU A 404 23.75 -18.20 42.19
C LEU A 404 24.24 -19.44 41.43
N CYS A 405 25.26 -19.30 40.59
CA CYS A 405 25.86 -20.40 39.84
C CYS A 405 26.95 -21.15 40.63
N GLY A 406 27.25 -20.73 41.86
CA GLY A 406 28.25 -21.36 42.73
C GLY A 406 29.70 -20.99 42.43
N PHE A 407 29.94 -19.89 41.73
CA PHE A 407 31.29 -19.38 41.45
C PHE A 407 31.79 -18.51 42.60
N SER A 408 33.07 -18.65 42.95
CA SER A 408 33.76 -17.75 43.87
C SER A 408 34.12 -16.40 43.20
N GLU A 409 34.46 -15.38 44.01
CA GLU A 409 34.90 -14.08 43.49
C GLU A 409 36.17 -14.20 42.61
N ALA A 410 37.05 -15.15 42.91
CA ALA A 410 38.26 -15.40 42.11
C ALA A 410 37.91 -16.00 40.74
N GLU A 411 37.03 -17.01 40.71
CA GLU A 411 36.58 -17.62 39.46
C GLU A 411 35.75 -16.65 38.61
N GLN A 412 35.00 -15.74 39.24
CA GLN A 412 34.33 -14.64 38.54
C GLN A 412 35.34 -13.74 37.81
N ALA A 413 36.41 -13.31 38.49
CA ALA A 413 37.40 -12.42 37.90
C ALA A 413 38.14 -13.10 36.72
N GLU A 414 38.43 -14.39 36.84
CA GLU A 414 39.03 -15.18 35.76
C GLU A 414 38.08 -15.29 34.56
N TRP A 415 36.80 -15.59 34.80
CA TRP A 415 35.80 -15.67 33.74
C TRP A 415 35.60 -14.33 33.03
N GLU A 416 35.50 -13.23 33.77
CA GLU A 416 35.36 -11.89 33.20
C GLU A 416 36.58 -11.49 32.35
N THR A 417 37.78 -11.90 32.76
CA THR A 417 39.02 -11.71 31.98
C THR A 417 38.98 -12.51 30.67
N GLN A 418 38.61 -13.79 30.75
CA GLN A 418 38.47 -14.65 29.58
C GLN A 418 37.38 -14.14 28.60
N GLU A 419 36.26 -13.64 29.12
CA GLU A 419 35.18 -13.06 28.32
C GLU A 419 35.62 -11.74 27.66
N ALA A 420 36.35 -10.89 28.38
CA ALA A 420 36.91 -9.65 27.84
C ALA A 420 37.91 -9.94 26.71
N ASP A 421 38.79 -10.93 26.90
CA ASP A 421 39.74 -11.38 25.87
C ASP A 421 39.02 -11.96 24.66
N ALA A 422 38.00 -12.80 24.86
CA ALA A 422 37.20 -13.37 23.78
C ALA A 422 36.47 -12.27 23.00
N LYS A 423 35.85 -11.29 23.67
CA LYS A 423 35.21 -10.12 23.04
C LYS A 423 36.21 -9.24 22.31
N ALA A 424 37.41 -9.06 22.85
CA ALA A 424 38.49 -8.31 22.20
C ALA A 424 38.96 -9.02 20.92
N ARG A 425 39.15 -10.35 20.96
CA ARG A 425 39.46 -11.18 19.79
C ARG A 425 38.36 -11.10 18.74
N GLN A 426 37.10 -11.28 19.11
CA GLN A 426 35.96 -11.20 18.19
C GLN A 426 35.83 -9.81 17.56
N ARG A 427 36.08 -8.73 18.33
CA ARG A 427 36.10 -7.36 17.81
C ARG A 427 37.26 -7.16 16.83
N ALA A 428 38.45 -7.69 17.13
CA ALA A 428 39.59 -7.64 16.22
C ALA A 428 39.31 -8.39 14.91
N GLU A 429 38.75 -9.60 14.98
CA GLU A 429 38.33 -10.38 13.81
C GLU A 429 37.30 -9.65 12.96
N ARG A 430 36.29 -9.02 13.60
CA ARG A 430 35.27 -8.24 12.87
C ARG A 430 35.87 -7.03 12.17
N VAL A 431 36.78 -6.30 12.83
CA VAL A 431 37.49 -5.16 12.22
C VAL A 431 38.32 -5.61 11.01
N ILE A 432 38.98 -6.77 11.10
CA ILE A 432 39.75 -7.35 9.99
C ILE A 432 38.81 -7.76 8.84
N ALA A 433 37.68 -8.39 9.13
CA ALA A 433 36.69 -8.79 8.13
C ALA A 433 36.04 -7.58 7.44
N GLU A 434 35.70 -6.53 8.17
CA GLU A 434 35.19 -5.27 7.64
C GLU A 434 36.25 -4.57 6.76
N ALA A 435 37.52 -4.53 7.19
CA ALA A 435 38.62 -3.97 6.41
C ALA A 435 38.83 -4.74 5.09
N LYS A 436 38.78 -6.07 5.15
CA LYS A 436 38.86 -6.95 3.98
C LYS A 436 37.72 -6.68 2.98
N SER A 437 36.48 -6.61 3.47
CA SER A 437 35.31 -6.32 2.63
C SER A 437 35.38 -4.94 1.95
N ARG A 438 35.85 -3.91 2.68
CA ARG A 438 36.06 -2.57 2.10
C ARG A 438 37.16 -2.55 1.03
N ALA A 439 38.24 -3.28 1.25
CA ALA A 439 39.33 -3.42 0.29
C ALA A 439 38.87 -4.16 -0.99
N GLU A 440 38.04 -5.20 -0.86
CA GLU A 440 37.43 -5.92 -1.99
C GLU A 440 36.49 -5.04 -2.83
N GLY A 441 35.79 -4.09 -2.20
CA GLY A 441 34.89 -3.16 -2.89
C GLY A 441 35.57 -2.06 -3.71
N THR A 442 36.89 -1.93 -3.64
CA THR A 442 37.66 -0.87 -4.32
C THR A 442 38.43 -1.44 -5.51
N THR A 443 38.39 -0.79 -6.67
CA THR A 443 39.16 -1.23 -7.86
C THR A 443 40.42 -0.37 -8.05
N TYR A 444 41.57 -1.03 -8.14
CA TYR A 444 42.85 -0.43 -8.50
C TYR A 444 43.23 -0.78 -9.94
N ARG A 445 43.71 0.20 -10.70
CA ARG A 445 44.30 -0.03 -12.02
C ARG A 445 45.81 0.12 -11.91
N LEU A 446 46.54 -0.93 -12.27
CA LEU A 446 47.99 -0.89 -12.37
C LEU A 446 48.43 -0.16 -13.64
N GLU A 447 49.68 0.31 -13.65
CA GLU A 447 50.32 0.97 -14.81
C GLU A 447 50.37 0.06 -16.06
N THR A 448 50.29 -1.26 -15.85
CA THR A 448 50.19 -2.28 -16.91
C THR A 448 48.79 -2.40 -17.53
N GLY A 449 47.80 -1.62 -17.07
CA GLY A 449 46.42 -1.64 -17.55
C GLY A 449 45.52 -2.70 -16.90
N GLN A 450 46.08 -3.58 -16.07
CA GLN A 450 45.33 -4.61 -15.35
C GLN A 450 44.55 -3.98 -14.17
N ALA A 451 43.26 -4.30 -14.07
CA ALA A 451 42.41 -3.93 -12.94
C ALA A 451 42.36 -5.08 -11.93
N MET A 452 42.53 -4.77 -10.65
CA MET A 452 42.43 -5.71 -9.53
C MET A 452 41.68 -5.05 -8.38
N ASN A 453 41.05 -5.85 -7.51
CA ASN A 453 40.43 -5.28 -6.32
C ASN A 453 41.49 -4.86 -5.29
N GLY A 454 41.12 -4.00 -4.34
CA GLY A 454 42.03 -3.44 -3.35
C GLY A 454 42.65 -4.49 -2.43
N ARG A 455 41.96 -5.62 -2.21
CA ARG A 455 42.51 -6.78 -1.49
C ARG A 455 43.62 -7.44 -2.30
N GLU A 456 43.34 -7.81 -3.55
CA GLU A 456 44.30 -8.40 -4.49
C GLU A 456 45.51 -7.49 -4.70
N TYR A 457 45.29 -6.18 -4.73
CA TYR A 457 46.37 -5.19 -4.80
C TYR A 457 47.31 -5.25 -3.59
N VAL A 458 46.75 -5.34 -2.38
CA VAL A 458 47.55 -5.44 -1.15
C VAL A 458 48.26 -6.80 -1.06
N ASP A 459 47.55 -7.91 -1.35
CA ASP A 459 48.13 -9.24 -1.36
C ASP A 459 49.28 -9.34 -2.41
N PHE A 460 49.07 -8.80 -3.62
CA PHE A 460 50.12 -8.68 -4.65
C PHE A 460 51.34 -7.87 -4.17
N CYS A 461 51.12 -6.77 -3.45
CA CYS A 461 52.24 -5.97 -2.94
C CYS A 461 53.01 -6.75 -1.86
N ILE A 462 52.34 -7.43 -0.94
CA ILE A 462 53.01 -8.23 0.09
C ILE A 462 53.80 -9.38 -0.55
N ASP A 463 53.20 -10.13 -1.48
CA ASP A 463 53.86 -11.23 -2.20
C ASP A 463 55.05 -10.75 -3.05
N ALA A 464 55.01 -9.51 -3.54
CA ALA A 464 56.10 -8.90 -4.31
C ALA A 464 57.27 -8.40 -3.45
N GLY A 465 57.17 -8.49 -2.11
CA GLY A 465 58.22 -8.12 -1.15
C GLY A 465 57.99 -6.81 -0.39
N PHE A 466 56.83 -6.18 -0.51
CA PHE A 466 56.52 -4.94 0.21
C PHE A 466 56.10 -5.25 1.65
N SER A 467 56.95 -4.94 2.63
CA SER A 467 56.80 -5.37 4.02
C SER A 467 56.72 -4.24 5.06
N GLN A 468 57.01 -3.00 4.68
CA GLN A 468 56.99 -1.85 5.59
C GLN A 468 55.88 -0.87 5.24
N LEU A 469 55.16 -0.37 6.24
CA LEU A 469 54.17 0.69 6.06
C LEU A 469 54.79 2.03 6.42
N LEU A 470 54.75 2.98 5.50
CA LEU A 470 55.24 4.33 5.68
C LEU A 470 54.08 5.33 5.63
N ASP A 471 54.11 6.26 6.56
CA ASP A 471 53.18 7.38 6.66
C ASP A 471 53.92 8.70 6.40
N GLU A 472 53.49 9.40 5.36
CA GLU A 472 54.10 10.65 4.92
C GLU A 472 53.08 11.79 5.07
N GLN A 473 53.49 12.86 5.74
CA GLN A 473 52.66 14.04 5.94
C GLN A 473 52.86 15.02 4.78
N ARG A 474 51.82 15.24 3.96
CA ARG A 474 51.82 16.21 2.87
C ARG A 474 50.80 17.30 3.16
N GLY A 475 51.26 18.39 3.78
CA GLY A 475 50.41 19.46 4.28
C GLY A 475 49.52 18.98 5.43
N SER A 476 48.21 19.19 5.34
CA SER A 476 47.22 18.72 6.34
C SER A 476 46.76 17.27 6.15
N ALA A 477 47.16 16.60 5.06
CA ALA A 477 46.73 15.23 4.74
C ALA A 477 47.86 14.22 4.96
N LYS A 478 47.52 13.06 5.54
CA LYS A 478 48.42 11.89 5.66
C LYS A 478 48.26 10.98 4.45
N ARG A 479 49.36 10.66 3.77
CA ARG A 479 49.42 9.63 2.72
C ARG A 479 50.10 8.39 3.29
N TYR A 480 49.58 7.23 2.91
CA TYR A 480 50.08 5.95 3.37
C TYR A 480 50.67 5.19 2.20
N TRP A 481 51.78 4.50 2.45
CA TRP A 481 52.51 3.74 1.44
C TRP A 481 52.90 2.38 2.01
N ILE A 482 52.96 1.37 1.16
CA ILE A 482 53.64 0.11 1.45
C ILE A 482 54.99 0.12 0.71
N HIS A 483 56.06 -0.23 1.41
CA HIS A 483 57.45 -0.07 0.98
C HIS A 483 58.15 -1.43 0.92
N ASP A 484 58.86 -1.68 -0.18
CA ASP A 484 59.78 -2.80 -0.36
C ASP A 484 61.19 -2.33 0.03
N PRO A 485 61.76 -2.84 1.14
CA PRO A 485 63.07 -2.41 1.63
C PRO A 485 64.23 -2.88 0.74
N VAL A 486 64.02 -3.92 -0.08
CA VAL A 486 65.05 -4.49 -0.96
C VAL A 486 65.12 -3.70 -2.27
N LYS A 487 63.96 -3.43 -2.89
CA LYS A 487 63.90 -2.68 -4.17
C LYS A 487 63.84 -1.16 -3.98
N ARG A 488 63.64 -0.69 -2.74
CA ARG A 488 63.45 0.73 -2.37
C ARG A 488 62.31 1.41 -3.15
N VAL A 489 61.25 0.66 -3.45
CA VAL A 489 60.06 1.17 -4.14
C VAL A 489 58.89 1.22 -3.16
N SER A 490 58.05 2.26 -3.29
CA SER A 490 56.86 2.43 -2.46
C SER A 490 55.59 2.49 -3.32
N ARG A 491 54.49 1.93 -2.82
CA ARG A 491 53.18 1.88 -3.48
C ARG A 491 52.10 2.48 -2.59
N PRO A 492 51.15 3.27 -3.12
CA PRO A 492 50.20 4.03 -2.31
C PRO A 492 49.09 3.16 -1.73
N LEU A 493 48.77 3.37 -0.46
CA LEU A 493 47.63 2.81 0.25
C LEU A 493 46.66 3.92 0.69
N ARG A 494 45.39 3.56 0.90
CA ARG A 494 44.35 4.50 1.31
C ARG A 494 43.65 4.03 2.58
N ALA A 495 43.55 4.91 3.57
CA ALA A 495 42.84 4.62 4.81
C ALA A 495 41.31 4.52 4.59
N LYS A 496 40.75 5.36 3.71
CA LYS A 496 39.29 5.41 3.46
C LYS A 496 38.75 4.15 2.78
N ASP A 497 39.56 3.52 1.94
CA ASP A 497 39.16 2.42 1.06
C ASP A 497 39.47 1.04 1.70
N GLY A 498 39.88 1.01 2.98
CA GLY A 498 40.16 -0.21 3.74
C GLY A 498 41.51 -0.89 3.43
N THR A 499 42.24 -0.47 2.40
CA THR A 499 43.50 -1.10 1.96
C THR A 499 44.65 -0.93 2.95
N LEU A 500 44.71 0.19 3.66
CA LEU A 500 45.70 0.39 4.74
C LEU A 500 45.47 -0.56 5.93
N ASP A 501 44.22 -0.66 6.39
CA ASP A 501 43.87 -1.47 7.56
C ASP A 501 44.00 -2.97 7.25
N TYR A 502 43.66 -3.38 6.02
CA TYR A 502 43.90 -4.73 5.55
C TYR A 502 45.40 -5.05 5.43
N ALA A 503 46.23 -4.13 4.91
CA ALA A 503 47.69 -4.31 4.85
C ALA A 503 48.32 -4.42 6.23
N ARG A 504 47.89 -3.58 7.20
CA ARG A 504 48.32 -3.68 8.61
C ARG A 504 47.98 -5.04 9.21
N ALA A 505 46.76 -5.53 8.99
CA ALA A 505 46.33 -6.83 9.48
C ALA A 505 47.15 -7.99 8.89
N ARG A 506 47.41 -7.98 7.58
CA ARG A 506 48.19 -9.03 6.90
C ARG A 506 49.66 -9.04 7.32
N LEU A 507 50.30 -7.88 7.43
CA LEU A 507 51.69 -7.78 7.88
C LEU A 507 51.84 -8.20 9.36
N SER A 508 50.86 -7.87 10.21
CA SER A 508 50.84 -8.31 11.61
C SER A 508 50.67 -9.84 11.72
N GLN A 509 49.83 -10.44 10.87
CA GLN A 509 49.67 -11.91 10.80
C GLN A 509 50.93 -12.61 10.27
N GLY A 510 51.63 -12.03 9.29
CA GLY A 510 52.89 -12.54 8.76
C GLY A 510 54.04 -12.49 9.78
N ALA A 511 54.15 -11.39 10.53
CA ALA A 511 55.16 -11.25 11.59
C ALA A 511 54.95 -12.22 12.78
N ILE A 512 53.69 -12.60 13.06
CA ILE A 512 53.37 -13.62 14.06
C ILE A 512 53.71 -15.03 13.54
N ALA A 513 53.61 -15.28 12.24
CA ALA A 513 53.92 -16.57 11.62
C ALA A 513 55.43 -16.83 11.42
N GLU A 514 56.27 -15.77 11.34
CA GLU A 514 57.74 -15.91 11.30
C GLU A 514 58.38 -15.98 12.70
N ALA A 515 57.65 -15.63 13.75
CA ALA A 515 58.10 -15.65 15.14
C ALA A 515 57.67 -16.91 15.93
N ALA A 516 56.81 -17.74 15.34
CA ALA A 516 56.41 -19.06 15.83
C ALA A 516 57.16 -20.15 15.08
#